data_AF-A0A7Y4S5P7-F1
#
_entry.id   AF-A0A7Y4S5P7-F1
#
_cell.length_a   1.000
_cell.length_b   1.000
_cell.length_c   1.000
_cell.angle_alpha   90.00
_cell.angle_beta   90.00
_cell.angle_gamma   90.00
#
_symmetry.space_group_name_H-M   'P 1'
#
loop_
_entity.id
_entity.type
_entity.pdbx_description
1 polymer ?
#
loop_
_entity_poly.entity_id
_entity_poly.type
_entity_poly.pdbx_seq_one_letter_code
_entity_poly.pdbx_strand_id
1 'polypeptide(L)'
;MNIKHQRKSAVNIHSQSGMVLIEAMIAVLIFSIGILGIVALQAAMIKSTSQAQYRAQAQYIAQQMLGNMWADPTNIANHYDYACTELPNGVCTAAAATSGIPGQVVITIAWQPPGDVAHNYVMLATVAGAA
;
A
#
# COMPACT_ATOMS: atom_id res chain seq x y z
N MET A 1 87.82 -15.46 -13.15
CA MET A 1 86.90 -14.56 -12.45
C MET A 1 85.64 -14.42 -13.31
N ASN A 2 84.57 -15.17 -13.03
CA ASN A 2 83.40 -15.27 -13.91
C ASN A 2 82.13 -15.09 -13.06
N ILE A 3 81.45 -13.94 -13.18
CA ILE A 3 80.26 -13.62 -12.38
C ILE A 3 79.03 -13.62 -13.29
N LYS A 4 78.05 -14.42 -12.87
CA LYS A 4 76.86 -14.88 -13.60
C LYS A 4 75.97 -13.71 -14.04
N HIS A 5 75.55 -13.74 -15.31
CA HIS A 5 74.51 -12.86 -15.84
C HIS A 5 73.14 -13.27 -15.28
N GLN A 6 72.52 -12.38 -14.50
CA GLN A 6 71.15 -12.50 -14.02
C GLN A 6 70.18 -12.30 -15.20
N ARG A 7 69.52 -13.36 -15.67
CA ARG A 7 68.42 -13.24 -16.63
C ARG A 7 67.18 -12.76 -15.88
N LYS A 8 66.82 -11.48 -16.05
CA LYS A 8 65.52 -10.96 -15.63
C LYS A 8 64.45 -11.65 -16.49
N SER A 9 63.72 -12.62 -15.94
CA SER A 9 62.50 -13.13 -16.58
C SER A 9 61.48 -12.01 -16.65
N ALA A 10 61.27 -11.47 -17.85
CA ALA A 10 60.18 -10.55 -18.11
C ALA A 10 58.85 -11.32 -18.03
N VAL A 11 58.05 -11.05 -17.00
CA VAL A 11 56.66 -11.50 -16.94
C VAL A 11 55.90 -10.74 -18.02
N ASN A 12 55.45 -11.46 -19.04
CA ASN A 12 54.68 -10.89 -20.14
C ASN A 12 53.24 -10.71 -19.67
N ILE A 13 52.93 -9.53 -19.11
CA ILE A 13 51.58 -9.18 -18.68
C ILE A 13 50.81 -8.79 -19.95
N HIS A 14 49.99 -9.69 -20.45
CA HIS A 14 49.14 -9.43 -21.61
C HIS A 14 48.13 -8.33 -21.24
N SER A 15 48.32 -7.12 -21.76
CA SER A 15 47.37 -6.02 -21.59
C SER A 15 46.12 -6.31 -22.42
N GLN A 16 45.03 -6.69 -21.75
CA GLN A 16 43.72 -6.89 -22.38
C GLN A 16 43.11 -5.51 -22.67
N SER A 17 43.33 -4.98 -23.88
CA SER A 17 42.97 -3.59 -24.22
C SER A 17 41.74 -3.46 -25.13
N GLY A 18 40.93 -4.52 -25.29
CA GLY A 18 39.82 -4.52 -26.25
C GLY A 18 38.41 -4.67 -25.67
N MET A 19 38.26 -5.16 -24.44
CA MET A 19 36.93 -5.54 -23.89
C MET A 19 36.32 -4.54 -22.91
N VAL A 20 37.07 -3.54 -22.45
CA VAL A 20 36.65 -2.60 -21.40
C VAL A 20 35.40 -1.81 -21.79
N LEU A 21 35.28 -1.41 -23.06
CA LEU A 21 34.12 -0.64 -23.52
C LEU A 21 32.84 -1.50 -23.53
N ILE A 22 32.95 -2.75 -23.95
CA ILE A 22 31.83 -3.70 -23.95
C ILE A 22 31.44 -4.08 -22.51
N GLU A 23 32.43 -4.28 -21.63
CA GLU A 23 32.21 -4.52 -20.20
C GLU A 23 31.47 -3.37 -19.53
N ALA A 24 31.87 -2.12 -19.80
CA ALA A 24 31.18 -0.94 -19.30
C ALA A 24 29.74 -0.82 -19.86
N MET A 25 29.52 -1.11 -21.15
CA MET A 25 28.18 -1.09 -21.74
C MET A 25 27.26 -2.15 -21.13
N ILE A 26 27.77 -3.37 -20.91
CA ILE A 26 27.01 -4.44 -20.26
C ILE A 26 26.71 -4.07 -18.80
N ALA A 27 27.69 -3.51 -18.08
CA ALA A 27 27.48 -3.05 -16.71
C ALA A 27 26.39 -1.98 -16.62
N VAL A 28 26.43 -0.97 -17.49
CA VAL A 28 25.40 0.08 -17.56
C VAL A 28 24.04 -0.50 -17.96
N LEU A 29 24.00 -1.44 -18.90
CA LEU A 29 22.76 -2.11 -19.31
C LEU A 29 22.12 -2.85 -18.13
N ILE A 30 22.87 -3.72 -17.45
CA ILE A 30 22.37 -4.49 -16.30
C ILE A 30 21.93 -3.53 -15.18
N PHE A 31 22.74 -2.51 -14.90
CA PHE A 31 22.44 -1.51 -13.87
C PHE A 31 21.15 -0.74 -14.19
N SER A 32 20.96 -0.34 -15.44
CA SER A 32 19.75 0.37 -15.88
C SER A 32 18.48 -0.48 -15.71
N ILE A 33 18.54 -1.78 -16.02
CA ILE A 33 17.43 -2.72 -15.79
C ILE A 33 17.16 -2.86 -14.28
N GLY A 34 18.22 -2.90 -13.47
CA GLY A 34 18.11 -2.92 -12.02
C GLY A 34 17.36 -1.71 -11.45
N ILE A 35 17.67 -0.50 -11.93
CA ILE A 35 16.97 0.72 -11.50
C ILE A 35 15.48 0.65 -11.88
N LEU A 36 15.16 0.26 -13.11
CA LEU A 36 13.77 0.13 -13.56
C LEU A 36 12.98 -0.87 -12.70
N GLY A 37 13.60 -1.99 -12.32
CA GLY A 37 13.01 -2.97 -11.41
C GLY A 37 12.67 -2.38 -10.04
N ILE A 38 13.58 -1.58 -9.46
CA ILE A 38 13.35 -0.91 -8.18
C ILE A 38 12.24 0.14 -8.30
N VAL A 39 12.21 0.93 -9.37
CA VAL A 39 11.15 1.93 -9.61
C VAL A 39 9.79 1.27 -9.72
N ALA A 40 9.69 0.13 -10.43
CA ALA A 40 8.45 -0.63 -10.53
C ALA A 40 7.97 -1.14 -9.15
N LEU A 41 8.89 -1.68 -8.33
CA LEU A 41 8.59 -2.11 -6.96
C LEU A 41 8.14 -0.92 -6.08
N GLN A 42 8.82 0.23 -6.19
CA GLN A 42 8.44 1.44 -5.45
C GLN A 42 7.03 1.91 -5.83
N ALA A 43 6.69 1.93 -7.13
CA ALA A 43 5.36 2.30 -7.58
C ALA A 43 4.29 1.36 -7.02
N ALA A 44 4.52 0.05 -7.04
CA ALA A 44 3.61 -0.94 -6.48
C ALA A 44 3.46 -0.77 -4.95
N MET A 45 4.55 -0.51 -4.25
CA MET A 45 4.55 -0.28 -2.80
C MET A 45 3.77 0.99 -2.42
N ILE A 46 3.92 2.08 -3.18
CA ILE A 46 3.16 3.32 -2.96
C ILE A 46 1.66 3.03 -3.11
N LYS A 47 1.24 2.36 -4.18
CA LYS A 47 -0.17 1.98 -4.39
C LYS A 47 -0.70 1.14 -3.22
N SER A 48 0.03 0.11 -2.83
CA SER A 48 -0.36 -0.77 -1.72
C SER A 48 -0.46 -0.01 -0.40
N THR A 49 0.47 0.90 -0.13
CA THR A 49 0.48 1.73 1.08
C THR A 49 -0.71 2.67 1.11
N SER A 50 -1.02 3.36 0.01
CA SER A 50 -2.21 4.22 -0.08
C SER A 50 -3.50 3.45 0.16
N GLN A 51 -3.65 2.26 -0.44
CA GLN A 51 -4.82 1.42 -0.20
C GLN A 51 -4.94 0.98 1.27
N ALA A 52 -3.83 0.63 1.92
CA ALA A 52 -3.82 0.29 3.34
C ALA A 52 -4.22 1.49 4.21
N GLN A 53 -3.76 2.70 3.88
CA GLN A 53 -4.15 3.93 4.57
C GLN A 53 -5.65 4.20 4.44
N TYR A 54 -6.25 4.07 3.25
CA TYR A 54 -7.70 4.26 3.10
C TYR A 54 -8.50 3.23 3.90
N ARG A 55 -8.08 1.96 3.93
CA ARG A 55 -8.73 0.94 4.77
C ARG A 55 -8.64 1.28 6.25
N ALA A 56 -7.49 1.75 6.73
CA ALA A 56 -7.31 2.15 8.12
C ALA A 56 -8.19 3.38 8.47
N GLN A 57 -8.29 4.35 7.56
CA GLN A 57 -9.17 5.51 7.73
C GLN A 57 -10.65 5.09 7.77
N ALA A 58 -11.08 4.20 6.86
CA ALA A 58 -12.44 3.67 6.87
C ALA A 58 -12.77 2.92 8.16
N GLN A 59 -11.83 2.11 8.68
CA GLN A 59 -11.97 1.47 9.99
C GLN A 59 -12.12 2.51 11.11
N TYR A 60 -11.28 3.53 11.13
CA TYR A 60 -11.35 4.59 12.13
C TYR A 60 -12.70 5.32 12.11
N ILE A 61 -13.19 5.68 10.91
CA ILE A 61 -14.49 6.35 10.74
C ILE A 61 -15.62 5.44 11.21
N ALA A 62 -15.60 4.14 10.88
CA ALA A 62 -16.60 3.19 11.36
C ALA A 62 -16.63 3.10 12.89
N GLN A 63 -15.47 3.13 13.55
CA GLN A 63 -15.41 3.13 15.02
C GLN A 63 -15.94 4.44 15.62
N GLN A 64 -15.68 5.59 15.00
CA GLN A 64 -16.25 6.87 15.41
C GLN A 64 -17.78 6.86 15.27
N MET A 65 -18.30 6.36 14.15
CA MET A 65 -19.74 6.20 13.93
C MET A 65 -20.37 5.29 15.00
N LEU A 66 -19.75 4.15 15.29
CA LEU A 66 -20.22 3.27 16.36
C LEU A 66 -20.22 3.97 17.72
N GLY A 67 -19.14 4.70 18.05
CA GLY A 67 -19.05 5.46 19.30
C GLY A 67 -20.18 6.49 19.44
N ASN A 68 -20.50 7.18 18.35
CA ASN A 68 -21.62 8.13 18.31
C ASN A 68 -22.98 7.42 18.48
N MET A 69 -23.17 6.23 17.91
CA MET A 69 -24.40 5.44 18.10
C MET A 69 -24.57 4.96 19.53
N TRP A 70 -23.48 4.61 20.22
CA TRP A 70 -23.53 4.26 21.64
C TRP A 70 -23.80 5.48 22.54
N ALA A 71 -23.40 6.68 22.11
CA ALA A 71 -23.68 7.92 22.82
C ALA A 71 -25.14 8.40 22.66
N ASP A 72 -25.74 8.18 21.49
CA ASP A 72 -27.15 8.50 21.20
C ASP A 72 -27.88 7.31 20.53
N PRO A 73 -28.25 6.28 21.30
CA PRO A 73 -28.89 5.08 20.76
C PRO A 73 -30.32 5.31 20.29
N THR A 74 -30.94 6.44 20.64
CA THR A 74 -32.33 6.76 20.24
C THR A 74 -32.43 7.27 18.80
N ASN A 75 -31.29 7.67 18.22
CA ASN A 75 -31.22 8.42 16.98
C ASN A 75 -30.58 7.61 15.83
N ILE A 76 -30.34 6.31 16.05
CA ILE A 76 -29.74 5.39 15.06
C ILE A 76 -30.56 5.36 13.76
N ALA A 77 -31.87 5.56 13.86
CA ALA A 77 -32.78 5.62 12.71
C ALA A 77 -32.67 6.94 11.92
N ASN A 78 -32.25 8.06 12.55
CA ASN A 78 -32.03 9.32 11.82
C ASN A 78 -30.56 9.41 11.36
N HIS A 79 -30.24 8.49 10.47
CA HIS A 79 -29.39 8.71 9.31
C HIS A 79 -27.92 9.04 9.56
N TYR A 80 -27.12 8.01 9.82
CA TYR A 80 -25.66 8.02 9.62
C TYR A 80 -25.27 7.80 8.14
N ASP A 81 -26.11 8.25 7.22
CA ASP A 81 -25.85 8.26 5.78
C ASP A 81 -25.34 9.64 5.41
N TYR A 82 -24.03 9.74 5.23
CA TYR A 82 -23.39 10.99 4.87
C TYR A 82 -22.14 10.76 4.01
N ALA A 83 -21.72 11.80 3.30
CA ALA A 83 -20.48 11.78 2.55
C ALA A 83 -19.28 11.84 3.50
N CYS A 84 -18.44 10.80 3.47
CA CYS A 84 -17.18 10.78 4.21
C CYS A 84 -16.08 11.43 3.40
N THR A 85 -15.86 12.72 3.67
CA THR A 85 -14.94 13.59 2.92
C THR A 85 -13.47 13.24 3.12
N GLU A 86 -13.16 12.45 4.14
CA GLU A 86 -11.84 11.91 4.45
C GLU A 86 -11.43 10.82 3.44
N LEU A 87 -12.40 10.23 2.74
CA LEU A 87 -12.19 9.17 1.76
C LEU A 87 -12.58 9.65 0.35
N PRO A 88 -11.82 9.28 -0.70
CA PRO A 88 -12.18 9.62 -2.07
C PRO A 88 -13.53 9.00 -2.45
N ASN A 89 -14.50 9.84 -2.85
CA ASN A 89 -15.89 9.42 -3.12
C ASN A 89 -16.48 8.59 -1.96
N GLY A 90 -16.13 8.97 -0.72
CA GLY A 90 -16.50 8.24 0.48
C GLY A 90 -17.99 8.37 0.79
N VAL A 91 -18.65 7.25 1.06
CA VAL A 91 -20.03 7.20 1.57
C VAL A 91 -20.03 6.36 2.83
N CYS A 92 -20.51 6.95 3.90
CA CYS A 92 -20.68 6.29 5.18
C CYS A 92 -22.15 6.07 5.41
N THR A 93 -22.48 4.85 5.79
CA THR A 93 -23.86 4.40 5.95
C THR A 93 -24.00 3.55 7.19
N ALA A 94 -25.12 3.67 7.89
CA ALA A 94 -25.47 2.74 8.93
C ALA A 94 -26.96 2.40 8.88
N ALA A 95 -27.25 1.10 8.97
CA ALA A 95 -28.61 0.59 8.91
C ALA A 95 -28.81 -0.50 9.96
N ALA A 96 -30.03 -0.64 10.47
CA ALA A 96 -30.39 -1.79 11.28
C ALA A 96 -30.12 -3.08 10.52
N ALA A 97 -29.51 -4.07 11.18
CA ALA A 97 -29.22 -5.36 10.56
C ALA A 97 -30.50 -6.17 10.40
N THR A 98 -30.61 -6.89 9.28
CA THR A 98 -31.75 -7.78 8.99
C THR A 98 -31.66 -9.15 9.67
N SER A 99 -30.69 -9.32 10.57
CA SER A 99 -30.34 -10.58 11.25
C SER A 99 -31.35 -11.04 12.32
N GLY A 100 -32.40 -10.24 12.59
CA GLY A 100 -33.39 -10.54 13.63
C GLY A 100 -32.88 -10.37 15.05
N ILE A 101 -31.65 -9.89 15.24
CA ILE A 101 -31.07 -9.55 16.54
C ILE A 101 -31.46 -8.11 16.89
N PRO A 102 -32.20 -7.87 18.00
CA PRO A 102 -32.56 -6.52 18.42
C PRO A 102 -31.32 -5.65 18.62
N GLY A 103 -31.35 -4.44 18.06
CA GLY A 103 -30.30 -3.44 18.21
C GLY A 103 -28.98 -3.75 17.48
N GLN A 104 -28.94 -4.74 16.57
CA GLN A 104 -27.79 -4.90 15.69
C GLN A 104 -27.83 -3.89 14.54
N VAL A 105 -26.68 -3.28 14.24
CA VAL A 105 -26.49 -2.29 13.19
C VAL A 105 -25.36 -2.75 12.27
N VAL A 106 -25.53 -2.54 10.97
CA VAL A 106 -24.50 -2.71 9.94
C VAL A 106 -23.97 -1.33 9.60
N ILE A 107 -22.68 -1.12 9.84
CA ILE A 107 -21.96 0.08 9.42
C ILE A 107 -21.20 -0.28 8.15
N THR A 108 -21.45 0.45 7.07
CA THR A 108 -20.76 0.27 5.80
C THR A 108 -20.10 1.58 5.37
N ILE A 109 -18.79 1.53 5.21
CA ILE A 109 -17.96 2.61 4.71
C ILE A 109 -17.50 2.24 3.32
N ALA A 110 -17.97 2.95 2.30
CA ALA A 110 -17.57 2.75 0.92
C ALA A 110 -16.68 3.90 0.45
N TRP A 111 -15.69 3.62 -0.39
CA TRP A 111 -14.85 4.64 -1.03
C TRP A 111 -14.33 4.16 -2.37
N GLN A 112 -14.02 5.09 -3.27
CA GLN A 112 -13.45 4.77 -4.57
C GLN A 112 -12.34 5.78 -4.92
N PRO A 113 -11.06 5.36 -4.84
CA PRO A 113 -9.95 6.16 -5.34
C PRO A 113 -10.08 6.39 -6.86
N PRO A 114 -9.63 7.55 -7.38
CA PRO A 114 -9.65 7.81 -8.82
C PRO A 114 -8.88 6.74 -9.60
N GLY A 115 -9.55 6.07 -10.53
CA GLY A 115 -8.93 5.03 -11.38
C GLY A 115 -8.80 3.64 -10.75
N ASP A 116 -9.29 3.42 -9.53
CA ASP A 116 -9.44 2.09 -8.92
C ASP A 116 -10.94 1.72 -8.80
N VAL A 117 -11.22 0.47 -8.44
CA VAL A 117 -12.59 -0.02 -8.18
C VAL A 117 -13.13 0.52 -6.84
N ALA A 118 -14.44 0.48 -6.68
CA ALA A 118 -15.06 0.78 -5.39
C ALA A 118 -14.65 -0.25 -4.33
N HIS A 119 -14.36 0.23 -3.14
CA HIS A 119 -14.00 -0.55 -1.96
C HIS A 119 -15.01 -0.32 -0.85
N ASN A 120 -15.16 -1.31 0.02
CA ASN A 120 -16.01 -1.22 1.19
C ASN A 120 -15.36 -1.83 2.42
N TYR A 121 -15.70 -1.27 3.57
CA TYR A 121 -15.44 -1.82 4.88
C TYR A 121 -16.77 -1.95 5.61
N VAL A 122 -17.10 -3.17 6.06
CA VAL A 122 -18.36 -3.48 6.71
C VAL A 122 -18.09 -3.96 8.12
N MET A 123 -18.84 -3.43 9.07
CA MET A 123 -18.76 -3.79 10.48
C MET A 123 -20.16 -4.02 11.03
N LEU A 124 -20.32 -5.16 11.72
CA LEU A 124 -21.53 -5.46 12.49
C LEU A 124 -21.28 -5.08 13.94
N ALA A 125 -22.21 -4.32 14.52
CA ALA A 125 -22.15 -3.93 15.92
C ALA A 125 -23.53 -4.06 16.58
N THR A 126 -23.55 -4.22 17.90
CA THR A 126 -24.80 -4.19 18.68
C THR A 126 -24.81 -2.91 19.50
N VAL A 127 -25.91 -2.18 19.43
CA VAL A 127 -26.14 -0.94 20.18
C VAL A 127 -27.24 -1.21 21.20
N ALA A 128 -26.86 -1.21 22.47
CA ALA A 128 -27.83 -1.37 23.56
C ALA A 128 -28.72 -0.12 23.65
N GLY A 129 -30.03 -0.30 23.68
CA GLY A 129 -31.02 0.80 23.70
C GLY A 129 -31.63 1.14 22.34
N ALA A 130 -31.23 0.46 21.27
CA ALA A 130 -31.77 0.59 19.91
C ALA A 130 -33.10 -0.16 19.68
N ALA A 131 -33.89 -0.38 20.74
CA ALA A 131 -35.14 -1.16 20.71
C ALA A 131 -36.37 -0.26 20.68
#